data_AF-A0A0F7N751-F1
#
_entry.id   AF-A0A0F7N751-F1
#
_cell.length_a   1.000
_cell.length_b   1.000
_cell.length_c   1.000
_cell.angle_alpha   90.00
_cell.angle_beta   90.00
_cell.angle_gamma   90.00
#
_symmetry.space_group_name_H-M   'P 1'
#
loop_
_entity.id
_entity.type
_entity.pdbx_description
1 polymer ?
#
loop_
_entity_poly.entity_id
_entity_poly.type
_entity_poly.pdbx_seq_one_letter_code
_entity_poly.pdbx_strand_id
1 'polypeptide(L)'
;MAPRPARRRAGRRSRRPEGCARRRCAGGGDEWRDNALERIEDESPALIITGTQDVKTVVEDGKRLSGKESAKAHQKGYEETMDDLLGTGATVVTLADNPYPPEDIPSCVSGAVRDLDDCAFSEADGYGYEPVSARANAKFDEVGLIDPKPVMCKDGTCPAVIGNVIVYRNGAHITASYMETLTDWLDGQLRRVT
;
A
#
# COMPACT_ATOMS: atom_id res chain seq x y z
N MET A 1 15.01 25.63 32.58
CA MET A 1 14.20 25.20 31.43
C MET A 1 13.35 24.02 31.90
N ALA A 2 12.08 24.25 32.24
CA ALA A 2 11.22 23.22 32.80
C ALA A 2 10.63 22.34 31.68
N PRO A 3 10.50 21.01 31.87
CA PRO A 3 9.90 20.14 30.87
C PRO A 3 8.40 20.43 30.75
N ARG A 4 7.89 20.46 29.51
CA ARG A 4 6.46 20.62 29.23
C ARG A 4 5.68 19.40 29.72
N PRO A 5 4.50 19.58 30.33
CA PRO A 5 3.71 18.45 30.80
C PRO A 5 3.11 17.69 29.61
N ALA A 6 3.18 16.35 29.67
CA ALA A 6 2.53 15.47 28.72
C ALA A 6 1.01 15.72 28.73
N ARG A 7 0.44 16.07 27.58
CA ARG A 7 -1.01 16.12 27.42
C ARG A 7 -1.55 14.70 27.51
N ARG A 8 -2.24 14.36 28.59
CA ARG A 8 -3.12 13.19 28.64
C ARG A 8 -4.18 13.36 27.54
N ARG A 9 -4.06 12.63 26.43
CA ARG A 9 -5.15 12.53 25.45
C ARG A 9 -6.29 11.76 26.11
N ALA A 10 -7.48 12.36 26.07
CA ALA A 10 -8.70 11.74 26.54
C ALA A 10 -8.90 10.41 25.81
N GLY A 11 -9.07 9.32 26.56
CA GLY A 11 -9.27 7.99 26.01
C GLY A 11 -10.44 7.98 25.04
N ARG A 12 -10.13 7.70 23.76
CA ARG A 12 -11.15 7.29 22.80
C ARG A 12 -11.70 5.97 23.34
N ARG A 13 -12.96 5.99 23.82
CA ARG A 13 -13.66 4.78 24.25
C ARG A 13 -13.53 3.75 23.14
N SER A 14 -13.09 2.55 23.50
CA SER A 14 -12.96 1.43 22.55
C SER A 14 -14.27 1.31 21.78
N ARG A 15 -14.21 1.43 20.44
CA ARG A 15 -15.32 1.08 19.56
C ARG A 15 -15.46 -0.44 19.44
N ARG A 16 -15.37 -1.16 20.57
CA ARG A 16 -15.66 -2.59 20.58
C ARG A 16 -17.18 -2.75 20.48
N PRO A 17 -17.71 -3.46 19.47
CA PRO A 17 -18.97 -4.15 19.67
C PRO A 17 -18.80 -5.07 20.87
N GLU A 18 -19.77 -5.07 21.79
CA GLU A 18 -19.76 -6.00 22.92
C GLU A 18 -19.66 -7.43 22.40
N GLY A 19 -18.54 -8.14 22.65
CA GLY A 19 -18.44 -9.56 22.30
C GLY A 19 -17.05 -10.15 22.03
N CYS A 20 -16.05 -9.41 21.52
CA CYS A 20 -14.76 -10.03 21.20
C CYS A 20 -13.79 -10.04 22.39
N ALA A 21 -14.02 -10.96 23.32
CA ALA A 21 -13.10 -11.31 24.38
C ALA A 21 -12.24 -12.52 23.96
N ARG A 22 -10.99 -12.25 23.59
CA ARG A 22 -9.87 -13.20 23.51
C ARG A 22 -10.06 -14.38 22.52
N ARG A 23 -9.38 -14.23 21.38
CA ARG A 23 -9.06 -15.21 20.32
C ARG A 23 -10.14 -15.39 19.25
N ARG A 24 -9.71 -15.12 18.00
CA ARG A 24 -10.38 -15.36 16.72
C ARG A 24 -11.70 -14.63 16.57
N CYS A 25 -11.60 -13.36 16.21
CA CYS A 25 -12.62 -12.78 15.37
C CYS A 25 -12.17 -13.06 13.92
N ALA A 26 -12.99 -13.84 13.20
CA ALA A 26 -12.80 -14.13 11.79
C ALA A 26 -14.07 -13.66 11.08
N GLY A 27 -14.09 -12.42 10.60
CA GLY A 27 -15.14 -11.90 9.74
C GLY A 27 -14.93 -10.45 9.30
N GLY A 28 -14.56 -10.25 8.03
CA GLY A 28 -14.59 -8.94 7.36
C GLY A 28 -13.25 -8.19 7.30
N GLY A 29 -13.12 -7.29 6.31
CA GLY A 29 -11.95 -6.40 6.17
C GLY A 29 -11.85 -5.37 7.30
N ASP A 30 -12.99 -4.87 7.77
CA ASP A 30 -13.05 -3.83 8.81
C ASP A 30 -12.57 -4.36 10.17
N GLU A 31 -12.98 -5.57 10.54
CA GLU A 31 -12.53 -6.20 11.79
C GLU A 31 -11.02 -6.45 11.79
N TRP A 32 -10.46 -6.91 10.66
CA TRP A 32 -9.02 -7.07 10.55
C TRP A 32 -8.29 -5.73 10.68
N ARG A 33 -8.82 -4.67 10.03
CA ARG A 33 -8.25 -3.33 10.11
C ARG A 33 -8.25 -2.79 11.54
N ASP A 34 -9.37 -2.91 12.25
CA ASP A 34 -9.49 -2.44 13.63
C ASP A 34 -8.49 -3.16 14.56
N ASN A 35 -8.34 -4.48 14.43
CA ASN A 35 -7.35 -5.24 15.18
C ASN A 35 -5.91 -4.85 14.82
N ALA A 36 -5.63 -4.54 13.55
CA ALA A 36 -4.32 -4.09 13.11
C ALA A 36 -3.97 -2.72 13.71
N LEU A 37 -4.93 -1.78 13.74
CA LEU A 37 -4.73 -0.47 14.35
C LEU A 37 -4.55 -0.55 15.87
N GLU A 38 -5.35 -1.37 16.58
CA GLU A 38 -5.15 -1.62 18.02
C GLU A 38 -3.74 -2.15 18.30
N ARG A 39 -3.26 -3.09 17.48
CA ARG A 39 -1.90 -3.62 17.59
C ARG A 39 -0.83 -2.57 17.33
N ILE A 40 -1.01 -1.72 16.33
CA ILE A 40 -0.07 -0.63 16.01
C ILE A 40 0.03 0.34 17.19
N GLU A 41 -1.09 0.73 17.80
CA GLU A 41 -1.11 1.57 18.99
C GLU A 41 -0.35 0.91 20.16
N ASP A 42 -0.62 -0.37 20.42
CA ASP A 42 0.01 -1.15 21.49
C ASP A 42 1.52 -1.35 21.29
N GLU A 43 1.98 -1.55 20.06
CA GLU A 43 3.41 -1.71 19.74
C GLU A 43 4.16 -0.36 19.72
N SER A 44 3.45 0.76 19.56
CA SER A 44 4.01 2.12 19.56
C SER A 44 5.25 2.28 18.65
N PRO A 45 5.15 1.94 17.34
CA PRO A 45 6.28 2.00 16.42
C PRO A 45 6.74 3.44 16.17
N ALA A 46 8.05 3.62 15.93
CA ALA A 46 8.59 4.92 15.53
C ALA A 46 8.28 5.29 14.06
N LEU A 47 8.09 4.27 13.22
CA LEU A 47 7.81 4.39 11.79
C LEU A 47 6.73 3.41 11.39
N ILE A 48 5.75 3.87 10.62
CA ILE A 48 4.70 3.07 10.01
C ILE A 48 4.81 3.23 8.49
N ILE A 49 4.97 2.13 7.78
CA ILE A 49 4.90 2.09 6.32
C ILE A 49 3.57 1.43 5.95
N THR A 50 2.77 2.13 5.15
CA THR A 50 1.44 1.68 4.72
C THR A 50 1.36 1.65 3.20
N GLY A 51 0.48 0.81 2.67
CA GLY A 51 0.15 0.73 1.25
C GLY A 51 -1.24 0.12 1.09
N THR A 52 -1.78 0.19 -0.12
CA THR A 52 -3.06 -0.45 -0.45
C THR A 52 -3.02 -1.05 -1.84
N GLN A 53 -4.03 -1.84 -2.16
CA GLN A 53 -4.27 -2.36 -3.50
C GLN A 53 -5.26 -1.43 -4.21
N ASP A 54 -4.78 -0.46 -4.99
CA ASP A 54 -5.58 0.64 -5.55
C ASP A 54 -6.73 0.14 -6.45
N VAL A 55 -6.57 -1.04 -7.07
CA VAL A 55 -7.60 -1.69 -7.90
C VAL A 55 -8.73 -2.35 -7.12
N LYS A 56 -8.70 -2.33 -5.77
CA LYS A 56 -9.70 -3.04 -4.95
C LYS A 56 -11.09 -2.42 -5.10
N THR A 57 -12.07 -3.27 -5.41
CA THR A 57 -13.48 -2.87 -5.39
C THR A 57 -13.99 -2.76 -3.95
N VAL A 58 -14.58 -1.62 -3.62
CA VAL A 58 -15.25 -1.37 -2.34
C VAL A 58 -16.64 -1.99 -2.37
N VAL A 59 -16.99 -2.63 -1.25
CA VAL A 59 -18.34 -3.13 -0.99
C VAL A 59 -18.93 -2.29 0.12
N GLU A 60 -20.04 -1.61 -0.16
CA GLU A 60 -20.77 -0.77 0.79
C GLU A 60 -22.22 -1.25 0.85
N ASP A 61 -22.74 -1.51 2.06
CA ASP A 61 -24.09 -2.05 2.29
C ASP A 61 -24.42 -3.29 1.43
N GLY A 62 -23.43 -4.19 1.29
CA GLY A 62 -23.55 -5.41 0.49
C GLY A 62 -23.53 -5.19 -1.03
N LYS A 63 -23.29 -3.96 -1.50
CA LYS A 63 -23.24 -3.61 -2.92
C LYS A 63 -21.80 -3.31 -3.34
N ARG A 64 -21.38 -3.88 -4.46
CA ARG A 64 -20.10 -3.54 -5.08
C ARG A 64 -20.23 -2.18 -5.76
N LEU A 65 -19.44 -1.21 -5.30
CA LEU A 65 -19.32 0.07 -5.98
C LEU A 65 -18.59 -0.11 -7.31
N SER A 66 -18.81 0.81 -8.25
CA SER A 66 -18.22 0.71 -9.59
C SER A 66 -17.24 1.85 -9.88
N GLY A 67 -16.18 1.53 -10.64
CA GLY A 67 -15.22 2.49 -11.18
C GLY A 67 -14.83 3.61 -10.20
N LYS A 68 -15.11 4.86 -10.61
CA LYS A 68 -14.73 6.07 -9.86
C LYS A 68 -15.41 6.18 -8.49
N GLU A 69 -16.61 5.63 -8.32
CA GLU A 69 -17.29 5.65 -7.02
C GLU A 69 -16.57 4.73 -6.03
N SER A 70 -16.19 3.53 -6.48
CA SER A 70 -15.36 2.62 -5.69
C SER A 70 -14.02 3.27 -5.34
N ALA A 71 -13.35 3.89 -6.31
CA ALA A 71 -12.06 4.55 -6.07
C ALA A 71 -12.17 5.69 -5.05
N LYS A 72 -13.23 6.51 -5.13
CA LYS A 72 -13.48 7.58 -4.14
C LYS A 72 -13.74 7.03 -2.74
N ALA A 73 -14.55 5.98 -2.63
CA ALA A 73 -14.83 5.34 -1.35
C ALA A 73 -13.55 4.72 -0.75
N HIS A 74 -12.72 4.08 -1.60
CA HIS A 74 -11.46 3.50 -1.19
C HIS A 74 -10.48 4.59 -0.71
N GLN A 75 -10.37 5.69 -1.47
CA GLN A 75 -9.55 6.84 -1.09
C GLN A 75 -9.96 7.41 0.25
N LYS A 76 -11.27 7.59 0.49
CA LYS A 76 -11.78 8.06 1.78
C LYS A 76 -11.41 7.12 2.93
N GLY A 77 -11.59 5.81 2.76
CA GLY A 77 -11.23 4.83 3.80
C GLY A 77 -9.71 4.79 4.08
N TYR A 78 -8.90 4.98 3.05
CA TYR A 78 -7.45 5.09 3.23
C TYR A 78 -7.07 6.39 3.95
N GLU A 79 -7.68 7.53 3.62
CA GLU A 79 -7.50 8.80 4.33
C GLU A 79 -7.88 8.68 5.83
N GLU A 80 -9.00 8.04 6.16
CA GLU A 80 -9.41 7.79 7.55
C GLU A 80 -8.37 6.91 8.29
N THR A 81 -7.74 5.97 7.59
CA THR A 81 -6.64 5.17 8.13
C THR A 81 -5.39 6.01 8.38
N MET A 82 -5.03 6.90 7.46
CA MET A 82 -3.90 7.81 7.63
C MET A 82 -4.07 8.71 8.87
N ASP A 83 -5.28 9.25 9.10
CA ASP A 83 -5.60 10.03 10.29
C ASP A 83 -5.40 9.22 11.59
N ASP A 84 -5.87 7.97 11.62
CA ASP A 84 -5.69 7.08 12.76
C ASP A 84 -4.19 6.81 13.02
N LEU A 85 -3.41 6.52 11.96
CA LEU A 85 -1.97 6.26 12.05
C LEU A 85 -1.18 7.49 12.51
N LEU A 86 -1.47 8.67 11.99
CA LEU A 86 -0.86 9.93 12.43
C LEU A 86 -1.22 10.25 13.89
N GLY A 87 -2.41 9.84 14.33
CA GLY A 87 -2.87 9.95 15.71
C GLY A 87 -1.99 9.24 16.74
N THR A 88 -1.21 8.24 16.32
CA THR A 88 -0.25 7.50 17.15
C THR A 88 1.00 8.31 17.50
N GLY A 89 1.33 9.31 16.68
CA GLY A 89 2.57 10.08 16.77
C GLY A 89 3.80 9.45 16.11
N ALA A 90 3.64 8.33 15.40
CA ALA A 90 4.68 7.75 14.57
C ALA A 90 4.94 8.60 13.31
N THR A 91 6.14 8.49 12.73
CA THR A 91 6.36 8.91 11.34
C THR A 91 5.60 7.96 10.42
N VAL A 92 4.83 8.49 9.48
CA VAL A 92 4.03 7.67 8.55
C VAL A 92 4.52 7.88 7.12
N VAL A 93 4.68 6.77 6.39
CA VAL A 93 5.07 6.76 4.98
C VAL A 93 4.10 5.90 4.20
N THR A 94 3.58 6.43 3.09
CA THR A 94 2.84 5.66 2.09
C THR A 94 3.79 5.12 1.04
N LEU A 95 3.73 3.82 0.78
CA LEU A 95 4.25 3.19 -0.43
C LEU A 95 3.10 3.15 -1.46
N ALA A 96 3.26 3.90 -2.56
CA ALA A 96 2.28 3.90 -3.65
C ALA A 96 2.21 2.51 -4.31
N ASP A 97 1.07 2.20 -4.91
CA ASP A 97 0.83 0.89 -5.54
C ASP A 97 1.72 0.67 -6.77
N ASN A 98 1.96 -0.59 -7.11
CA ASN A 98 2.82 -1.00 -8.23
C ASN A 98 2.03 -1.13 -9.55
N PRO A 99 2.70 -1.29 -10.71
CA PRO A 99 2.00 -1.53 -11.96
C PRO A 99 1.35 -2.92 -11.92
N TYR A 100 0.20 -3.07 -12.59
CA TYR A 100 -0.51 -4.33 -12.79
C TYR A 100 -0.30 -4.81 -14.22
N PRO A 101 0.45 -5.89 -14.44
CA PRO A 101 0.64 -6.44 -15.77
C PRO A 101 -0.72 -6.80 -16.42
N PRO A 102 -0.88 -6.58 -17.73
CA PRO A 102 -2.10 -6.96 -18.45
C PRO A 102 -2.22 -8.48 -18.66
N GLU A 103 -1.17 -9.24 -18.37
CA GLU A 103 -1.09 -10.67 -18.56
C GLU A 103 -0.30 -11.39 -17.44
N ASP A 104 -0.28 -12.72 -17.49
CA ASP A 104 0.52 -13.52 -16.57
C ASP A 104 2.00 -13.55 -16.99
N ILE A 105 2.79 -12.71 -16.33
CA ILE A 105 4.22 -12.54 -16.62
C ILE A 105 5.01 -13.86 -16.59
N PRO A 106 4.87 -14.75 -15.57
CA PRO A 106 5.58 -16.03 -15.58
C PRO A 106 5.27 -16.88 -16.81
N SER A 107 4.00 -16.95 -17.22
CA SER A 107 3.59 -17.69 -18.41
C SER A 107 4.19 -17.07 -19.67
N CYS A 108 4.14 -15.74 -19.83
CA CYS A 108 4.74 -15.07 -20.97
C CYS A 108 6.25 -15.33 -21.06
N VAL A 109 6.98 -15.11 -19.96
CA VAL A 109 8.44 -15.29 -19.90
C VAL A 109 8.84 -16.74 -20.23
N SER A 110 8.03 -17.73 -19.84
CA SER A 110 8.29 -19.13 -20.17
C SER A 110 8.21 -19.43 -21.67
N GLY A 111 7.41 -18.68 -22.42
CA GLY A 111 7.27 -18.78 -23.88
C GLY A 111 8.21 -17.87 -24.66
N ALA A 112 8.63 -16.74 -24.07
CA ALA A 112 9.41 -15.68 -24.71
C ALA A 112 10.92 -15.72 -24.37
N VAL A 113 11.48 -16.92 -24.14
CA VAL A 113 12.87 -17.09 -23.67
C VAL A 113 13.96 -16.51 -24.58
N ARG A 114 13.61 -16.14 -25.82
CA ARG A 114 14.54 -15.53 -26.80
C ARG A 114 14.49 -14.01 -26.80
N ASP A 115 13.37 -13.43 -26.39
CA ASP A 115 13.15 -11.99 -26.36
C ASP A 115 12.17 -11.68 -25.22
N LEU A 116 12.70 -11.24 -24.08
CA LEU A 116 11.90 -10.98 -22.89
C LEU A 116 11.14 -9.65 -22.98
N ASP A 117 11.49 -8.79 -23.95
CA ASP A 117 10.79 -7.52 -24.18
C ASP A 117 9.39 -7.76 -24.74
N ASP A 118 9.12 -8.94 -25.34
CA ASP A 118 7.77 -9.37 -25.74
C ASP A 118 6.80 -9.46 -24.55
N CYS A 119 7.31 -9.60 -23.32
CA CYS A 119 6.52 -9.63 -22.08
C CYS A 119 6.50 -8.29 -21.34
N ALA A 120 7.17 -7.26 -21.86
CA ALA A 120 7.09 -5.92 -21.30
C ALA A 120 5.74 -5.28 -21.66
N PHE A 121 5.24 -4.41 -20.80
CA PHE A 121 3.98 -3.70 -21.02
C PHE A 121 4.14 -2.20 -20.83
N SER A 122 3.22 -1.41 -21.38
CA SER A 122 3.32 0.04 -21.27
C SER A 122 3.00 0.50 -19.84
N GLU A 123 3.61 1.61 -19.40
CA GLU A 123 3.26 2.23 -18.13
C GLU A 123 1.77 2.59 -18.06
N ALA A 124 1.19 3.00 -19.20
CA ALA A 124 -0.22 3.35 -19.29
C ALA A 124 -1.14 2.15 -19.01
N ASP A 125 -0.79 0.95 -19.50
CA ASP A 125 -1.53 -0.27 -19.22
C ASP A 125 -1.33 -0.70 -17.76
N GLY A 126 -0.08 -0.62 -17.27
CA GLY A 126 0.29 -0.98 -15.91
C GLY A 126 -0.35 -0.13 -14.82
N TYR A 127 -0.52 1.17 -15.08
CA TYR A 127 -1.09 2.16 -14.16
C TYR A 127 -2.46 2.68 -14.63
N GLY A 128 -3.20 1.90 -15.41
CA GLY A 128 -4.54 2.27 -15.89
C GLY A 128 -5.63 2.38 -14.82
N TYR A 129 -5.28 2.29 -13.53
CA TYR A 129 -6.17 2.36 -12.39
C TYR A 129 -6.16 3.74 -11.72
N GLU A 130 -7.16 4.01 -10.87
CA GLU A 130 -7.21 5.25 -10.10
C GLU A 130 -6.14 5.22 -8.99
N PRO A 131 -5.22 6.19 -8.89
CA PRO A 131 -4.10 6.17 -7.93
C PRO A 131 -4.58 6.56 -6.53
N VAL A 132 -5.33 5.68 -5.88
CA VAL A 132 -6.01 5.89 -4.60
C VAL A 132 -5.01 6.26 -3.50
N SER A 133 -3.97 5.46 -3.32
CA SER A 133 -2.90 5.67 -2.33
C SER A 133 -2.25 7.05 -2.45
N ALA A 134 -1.75 7.40 -3.64
CA ALA A 134 -1.07 8.67 -3.88
C ALA A 134 -2.01 9.88 -3.73
N ARG A 135 -3.27 9.78 -4.18
CA ARG A 135 -4.25 10.87 -4.03
C ARG A 135 -4.66 11.10 -2.58
N ALA A 136 -4.82 10.02 -1.81
CA ALA A 136 -5.07 10.12 -0.38
C ALA A 136 -3.87 10.76 0.34
N ASN A 137 -2.64 10.32 0.03
CA ASN A 137 -1.42 10.88 0.62
C ASN A 137 -1.30 12.38 0.38
N ALA A 138 -1.72 12.88 -0.79
CA ALA A 138 -1.64 14.30 -1.13
C ALA A 138 -2.48 15.23 -0.21
N LYS A 139 -3.28 14.69 0.70
CA LYS A 139 -3.99 15.46 1.74
C LYS A 139 -3.19 15.66 3.03
N PHE A 140 -2.05 15.01 3.17
CA PHE A 140 -1.26 14.97 4.41
C PHE A 140 0.17 15.43 4.13
N ASP A 141 0.47 16.69 4.43
CA ASP A 141 1.80 17.27 4.19
C ASP A 141 2.90 16.58 5.03
N GLU A 142 2.55 16.04 6.20
CA GLU A 142 3.47 15.32 7.09
C GLU A 142 3.72 13.85 6.72
N VAL A 143 3.04 13.31 5.70
CA VAL A 143 3.20 11.90 5.31
C VAL A 143 4.12 11.78 4.10
N GLY A 144 5.21 11.03 4.28
CA GLY A 144 6.14 10.69 3.19
C GLY A 144 5.49 9.81 2.13
N LEU A 145 5.82 10.02 0.86
CA LEU A 145 5.38 9.16 -0.26
C LEU A 145 6.58 8.52 -0.95
N ILE A 146 6.58 7.18 -1.04
CA ILE A 146 7.52 6.41 -1.86
C ILE A 146 6.76 5.89 -3.06
N ASP A 147 7.16 6.33 -4.26
CA ASP A 147 6.62 5.83 -5.52
C ASP A 147 7.60 4.79 -6.12
N PRO A 148 7.22 3.50 -6.22
CA PRO A 148 8.07 2.47 -6.82
C PRO A 148 8.14 2.57 -8.34
N LYS A 149 7.30 3.36 -9.01
CA LYS A 149 7.26 3.45 -10.48
C LYS A 149 8.64 3.57 -11.14
N PRO A 150 9.59 4.42 -10.70
CA PRO A 150 10.87 4.58 -11.37
C PRO A 150 11.78 3.34 -11.33
N VAL A 151 11.50 2.40 -10.41
CA VAL A 151 12.19 1.10 -10.35
C VAL A 151 11.36 -0.03 -10.95
N MET A 152 10.09 0.21 -11.30
CA MET A 152 9.24 -0.78 -11.96
C MET A 152 9.17 -0.56 -13.48
N CYS A 153 9.22 0.70 -13.90
CA CYS A 153 9.07 1.12 -15.28
C CYS A 153 10.15 2.15 -15.65
N LYS A 154 10.61 2.09 -16.90
CA LYS A 154 11.62 2.97 -17.47
C LYS A 154 11.17 3.40 -18.87
N ASP A 155 11.28 4.70 -19.15
CA ASP A 155 10.97 5.28 -20.47
C ASP A 155 9.58 4.89 -21.00
N GLY A 156 8.58 4.82 -20.11
CA GLY A 156 7.19 4.46 -20.43
C GLY A 156 6.91 2.97 -20.62
N THR A 157 7.90 2.10 -20.35
CA THR A 157 7.80 0.65 -20.46
C THR A 157 8.09 -0.01 -19.10
N CYS A 158 7.32 -1.01 -18.72
CA CYS A 158 7.49 -1.81 -17.51
C CYS A 158 7.99 -3.21 -17.90
N PRO A 159 9.30 -3.51 -17.73
CA PRO A 159 9.86 -4.79 -18.13
C PRO A 159 9.36 -5.95 -17.25
N ALA A 160 9.16 -7.12 -17.86
CA ALA A 160 8.86 -8.37 -17.14
C ALA A 160 10.07 -8.90 -16.34
N VAL A 161 11.28 -8.58 -16.78
CA VAL A 161 12.55 -9.03 -16.21
C VAL A 161 13.50 -7.84 -16.12
N ILE A 162 14.04 -7.60 -14.93
CA ILE A 162 15.00 -6.52 -14.66
C ILE A 162 16.23 -7.13 -13.99
N GLY A 163 17.42 -6.88 -14.54
CA GLY A 163 18.66 -7.40 -13.96
C GLY A 163 18.72 -8.93 -13.84
N ASN A 164 18.14 -9.65 -14.81
CA ASN A 164 17.97 -11.12 -14.81
C ASN A 164 17.02 -11.68 -13.73
N VAL A 165 16.17 -10.83 -13.14
CA VAL A 165 15.18 -11.24 -12.15
C VAL A 165 13.77 -10.99 -12.68
N ILE A 166 12.92 -12.02 -12.65
CA ILE A 166 11.50 -11.88 -13.03
C ILE A 166 10.82 -10.98 -11.99
N VAL A 167 10.19 -9.90 -12.46
CA VAL A 167 9.60 -8.86 -11.60
C VAL A 167 8.33 -9.35 -10.92
N TYR A 168 7.48 -10.08 -11.64
CA TYR A 168 6.13 -10.44 -11.19
C TYR A 168 5.96 -11.93 -10.97
N ARG A 169 5.30 -12.28 -9.86
CA ARG A 169 4.87 -13.66 -9.54
C ARG A 169 3.57 -14.04 -10.24
N ASN A 170 2.71 -13.05 -10.50
CA ASN A 170 1.42 -13.16 -11.19
C ASN A 170 0.99 -11.74 -11.64
N GLY A 171 -0.26 -11.56 -12.07
CA GLY A 171 -0.79 -10.27 -12.56
C GLY A 171 -0.90 -9.11 -11.55
N ALA A 172 -0.28 -9.19 -10.36
CA ALA A 172 -0.25 -8.07 -9.40
C ALA A 172 0.92 -8.11 -8.40
N HIS A 173 1.41 -9.30 -8.03
CA HIS A 173 2.40 -9.45 -6.96
C HIS A 173 3.83 -9.40 -7.51
N ILE A 174 4.68 -8.59 -6.89
CA ILE A 174 6.12 -8.56 -7.15
C ILE A 174 6.79 -9.80 -6.53
N THR A 175 7.81 -10.36 -7.20
CA THR A 175 8.57 -11.49 -6.66
C THR A 175 9.43 -11.07 -5.47
N ALA A 176 9.65 -11.99 -4.52
CA ALA A 176 10.55 -11.76 -3.41
C ALA A 176 11.99 -11.46 -3.90
N SER A 177 12.45 -12.19 -4.91
CA SER A 177 13.78 -11.99 -5.49
C SER A 177 13.94 -10.61 -6.12
N TYR A 178 12.91 -10.05 -6.75
CA TYR A 178 12.99 -8.68 -7.26
C TYR A 178 13.01 -7.67 -6.11
N MET A 179 12.16 -7.85 -5.09
CA MET A 179 12.16 -7.00 -3.89
C MET A 179 13.51 -7.00 -3.16
N GLU A 180 14.22 -8.12 -3.12
CA GLU A 180 15.58 -8.19 -2.55
C GLU A 180 16.54 -7.24 -3.27
N THR A 181 16.44 -7.11 -4.60
CA THR A 181 17.26 -6.16 -5.39
C THR A 181 16.95 -4.69 -5.08
N LEU A 182 15.76 -4.40 -4.54
CA LEU A 182 15.31 -3.04 -4.23
C LEU A 182 15.61 -2.59 -2.81
N THR A 183 16.25 -3.44 -1.98
CA THR A 183 16.50 -3.14 -0.56
C THR A 183 17.23 -1.81 -0.36
N ASP A 184 18.37 -1.61 -1.04
CA ASP A 184 19.15 -0.38 -0.91
C ASP A 184 18.43 0.84 -1.48
N TRP A 185 17.66 0.65 -2.55
CA TRP A 185 16.81 1.71 -3.10
C TRP A 185 15.76 2.15 -2.08
N LEU A 186 15.06 1.20 -1.45
CA LEU A 186 14.04 1.47 -0.46
C LEU A 186 14.62 2.14 0.79
N ASP A 187 15.77 1.69 1.30
CA ASP A 187 16.47 2.36 2.40
C ASP A 187 16.79 3.83 2.05
N GLY A 188 17.29 4.07 0.84
CA GLY A 188 17.55 5.40 0.33
C GLY A 188 16.30 6.28 0.23
N GLN A 189 15.14 5.71 -0.14
CA GLN A 189 13.87 6.45 -0.16
C GLN A 189 13.38 6.76 1.26
N LEU A 190 13.42 5.78 2.17
CA LEU A 190 12.99 5.94 3.56
C LEU A 190 13.75 7.07 4.25
N ARG A 191 15.07 7.18 4.04
CA ARG A 191 15.87 8.29 4.59
C ARG A 191 15.54 9.68 4.03
N ARG A 192 14.85 9.77 2.90
CA ARG A 192 14.47 11.05 2.28
C ARG A 192 13.10 11.53 2.76
N VAL A 193 12.22 10.59 3.11
CA VAL A 193 10.81 10.86 3.41
C VAL A 193 10.48 10.72 4.90
N THR A 194 11.45 10.33 5.73
CA THR A 194 11.37 10.30 7.19
C THR A 194 12.39 11.24 7.80
#